data_AF-A0A379UPI0-F1
#
_entry.id   AF-A0A379UPI0-F1
#
_cell.length_a   1.000
_cell.length_b   1.000
_cell.length_c   1.000
_cell.angle_alpha   90.00
_cell.angle_beta   90.00
_cell.angle_gamma   90.00
#
_symmetry.space_group_name_H-M   'P 1'
#
loop_
_entity.id
_entity.type
_entity.pdbx_description
1 polymer ?
#
loop_
_entity_poly.entity_id
_entity_poly.type
_entity_poly.pdbx_seq_one_letter_code
_entity_poly.pdbx_strand_id
1 'polypeptide(L)'
;MRLEQHDIVTLDEAESVDSLTKKLGDLLVNQKLRLTTAESCTGGKLASALCAAEDTPSFYGVGYVTFTDEAKAKILRVQRHSLAEHTAVSEAVVTEMAQGAKDQAEVNISIAISGYGGPEGGEDGTPAAPFGLPGILTIQLLQADNISTEIVRKY
;
A
#
# COMPACT_ATOMS: atom_id res chain seq x y z
N MET A 1 -19.84 5.27 -12.71
CA MET A 1 -20.42 4.88 -11.41
C MET A 1 -19.55 5.53 -10.34
N ARG A 2 -20.08 6.48 -9.59
CA ARG A 2 -19.35 7.30 -8.63
C ARG A 2 -19.34 6.54 -7.30
N LEU A 3 -18.18 6.09 -6.83
CA LEU A 3 -18.05 5.61 -5.46
C LEU A 3 -17.97 6.87 -4.58
N GLU A 4 -19.07 7.17 -3.89
CA GLU A 4 -19.15 8.24 -2.88
C GLU A 4 -18.33 7.82 -1.64
N GLN A 5 -17.79 8.82 -0.93
CA GLN A 5 -16.94 8.81 0.27
C GLN A 5 -16.87 7.58 1.20
N HIS A 6 -15.61 7.21 1.50
CA HIS A 6 -14.98 7.03 2.83
C HIS A 6 -15.73 6.22 3.90
N ASP A 7 -15.48 4.92 3.94
CA ASP A 7 -15.58 4.15 5.18
C ASP A 7 -14.18 3.67 5.55
N ILE A 8 -13.65 4.10 6.70
CA ILE A 8 -12.52 3.40 7.31
C ILE A 8 -13.04 2.00 7.65
N VAL A 9 -12.66 1.01 6.87
CA VAL A 9 -13.07 -0.38 7.14
C VAL A 9 -12.34 -0.83 8.40
N THR A 10 -13.11 -1.06 9.46
CA THR A 10 -12.58 -1.73 10.65
C THR A 10 -12.47 -3.20 10.33
N LEU A 11 -11.28 -3.77 10.46
CA LEU A 11 -11.08 -5.21 10.28
C LEU A 11 -11.95 -5.94 11.30
N ASP A 12 -12.89 -6.74 10.82
CA ASP A 12 -13.60 -7.71 11.65
C ASP A 12 -12.60 -8.81 12.04
N GLU A 13 -12.58 -9.19 13.32
CA GLU A 13 -11.72 -10.28 13.82
C GLU A 13 -11.98 -11.60 13.08
N ALA A 14 -13.15 -11.75 12.45
CA ALA A 14 -13.50 -12.92 11.63
C ALA A 14 -12.84 -12.93 10.23
N GLU A 15 -12.30 -11.80 9.74
CA GLU A 15 -11.69 -11.73 8.41
C GLU A 15 -10.21 -12.12 8.44
N SER A 16 -9.90 -13.29 7.89
CA SER A 16 -8.53 -13.73 7.66
C SER A 16 -7.94 -13.06 6.41
N VAL A 17 -6.59 -12.96 6.37
CA VAL A 17 -5.86 -12.51 5.19
C VAL A 17 -6.25 -13.31 3.95
N ASP A 18 -6.37 -14.64 4.08
CA ASP A 18 -6.76 -15.53 2.97
C ASP A 18 -8.17 -15.24 2.45
N SER A 19 -9.12 -14.92 3.34
CA SER A 19 -10.48 -14.54 2.97
C SER A 19 -10.49 -13.22 2.20
N LEU A 20 -9.71 -12.23 2.67
CA LEU A 20 -9.61 -10.92 2.04
C LEU A 20 -8.92 -10.98 0.68
N THR A 21 -7.80 -11.70 0.56
CA THR A 21 -7.08 -11.83 -0.71
C THR A 21 -7.91 -12.58 -1.75
N LYS A 22 -8.68 -13.60 -1.33
CA LYS A 22 -9.63 -14.28 -2.21
C LYS A 22 -10.73 -13.35 -2.73
N LYS A 23 -11.43 -12.64 -1.83
CA LYS A 23 -12.47 -11.66 -2.21
C LYS A 23 -11.91 -10.60 -3.17
N LEU A 24 -10.70 -10.10 -2.89
CA LEU A 24 -10.03 -9.11 -3.74
C LEU A 24 -9.67 -9.69 -5.11
N GLY A 25 -9.10 -10.88 -5.16
CA GLY A 25 -8.78 -11.57 -6.42
C GLY A 25 -10.01 -11.77 -7.29
N ASP A 26 -11.09 -12.32 -6.72
CA ASP A 26 -12.37 -12.53 -7.41
C ASP A 26 -12.92 -11.22 -7.98
N LEU A 27 -12.86 -10.13 -7.20
CA LEU A 27 -13.34 -8.82 -7.62
C LEU A 27 -12.52 -8.28 -8.81
N LEU A 28 -11.19 -8.35 -8.72
CA LEU A 28 -10.28 -7.84 -9.74
C LEU A 28 -10.39 -8.63 -11.05
N VAL A 29 -10.44 -9.96 -10.97
CA VAL A 29 -10.61 -10.84 -12.13
C VAL A 29 -11.94 -10.55 -12.84
N ASN A 30 -13.04 -10.46 -12.09
CA ASN A 30 -14.37 -10.16 -12.65
C ASN A 30 -14.42 -8.79 -13.34
N GLN A 31 -13.68 -7.81 -12.83
CA GLN A 31 -13.59 -6.47 -13.42
C GLN A 31 -12.49 -6.32 -14.48
N LYS A 32 -11.70 -7.38 -14.73
CA LYS A 32 -10.53 -7.35 -15.63
C LYS A 32 -9.50 -6.29 -15.23
N LEU A 33 -9.30 -6.11 -13.93
CA LEU A 33 -8.35 -5.16 -13.35
C LEU A 33 -7.12 -5.90 -12.84
N ARG A 34 -5.97 -5.23 -12.90
CA ARG A 34 -4.69 -5.69 -12.37
C ARG A 34 -4.21 -4.80 -11.23
N LEU A 35 -3.56 -5.43 -10.26
CA LEU A 35 -3.03 -4.84 -9.04
C LEU A 35 -1.50 -4.94 -9.01
N THR A 36 -0.84 -3.93 -8.44
CA THR A 36 0.56 -3.94 -8.00
C THR A 36 0.65 -3.44 -6.56
N THR A 37 1.78 -3.69 -5.89
CA THR A 37 2.01 -3.21 -4.52
C THR A 37 3.36 -2.53 -4.36
N ALA A 38 3.44 -1.56 -3.45
CA ALA A 38 4.66 -0.96 -2.95
C ALA A 38 4.70 -1.03 -1.43
N GLU A 39 5.67 -1.72 -0.87
CA GLU A 39 5.78 -2.03 0.55
C GLU A 39 7.05 -1.42 1.16
N SER A 40 6.94 -0.85 2.35
CA SER A 40 8.09 -0.49 3.19
C SER A 40 8.10 -1.36 4.44
N CYS A 41 7.37 -0.99 5.50
CA CYS A 41 7.41 -1.65 6.80
C CYS A 41 6.82 -3.07 6.85
N THR A 42 6.02 -3.45 5.86
CA THR A 42 5.44 -4.80 5.75
C THR A 42 6.41 -5.83 5.18
N GLY A 43 7.51 -5.40 4.54
CA GLY A 43 8.60 -6.28 4.12
C GLY A 43 8.21 -7.37 3.10
N GLY A 44 7.17 -7.16 2.30
CA GLY A 44 6.71 -8.13 1.30
C GLY A 44 5.57 -9.03 1.77
N LYS A 45 5.06 -8.84 2.99
CA LYS A 45 3.94 -9.64 3.51
C LYS A 45 2.66 -9.45 2.69
N LEU A 46 2.39 -8.25 2.16
CA LEU A 46 1.22 -8.04 1.32
C LEU A 46 1.38 -8.78 -0.03
N ALA A 47 2.52 -8.63 -0.68
CA ALA A 47 2.83 -9.37 -1.91
C ALA A 47 2.75 -10.89 -1.69
N SER A 48 3.28 -11.39 -0.57
CA SER A 48 3.21 -12.81 -0.22
C SER A 48 1.78 -13.30 -0.06
N ALA A 49 0.91 -12.51 0.60
CA ALA A 49 -0.49 -12.84 0.78
C ALA A 49 -1.26 -12.86 -0.56
N LEU A 50 -1.00 -11.88 -1.43
CA LEU A 50 -1.61 -11.84 -2.76
C LEU A 50 -1.15 -13.02 -3.62
N CYS A 51 0.14 -13.38 -3.58
CA CYS A 51 0.68 -14.53 -4.32
C CYS A 51 0.16 -15.89 -3.84
N ALA A 52 -0.36 -15.97 -2.61
CA ALA A 52 -0.96 -17.18 -2.07
C ALA A 52 -2.43 -17.38 -2.50
N ALA A 53 -3.05 -16.37 -3.12
CA ALA A 53 -4.42 -16.45 -3.59
C ALA A 53 -4.54 -17.33 -4.84
N GLU A 54 -5.71 -17.96 -5.00
CA GLU A 54 -6.08 -18.63 -6.25
C GLU A 54 -6.12 -17.61 -7.40
N ASP A 55 -5.71 -18.07 -8.59
CA ASP A 55 -5.71 -17.26 -9.82
C ASP A 55 -4.87 -15.96 -9.76
N THR A 56 -3.87 -15.90 -8.87
CA THR A 56 -2.92 -14.77 -8.74
C THR A 56 -2.45 -14.19 -10.09
N PRO A 57 -2.00 -14.99 -11.09
CA PRO A 57 -1.48 -14.43 -12.35
C PRO A 57 -2.48 -13.57 -13.12
N SER A 58 -3.78 -13.81 -12.92
CA SER A 58 -4.87 -13.10 -13.59
C SER A 58 -5.03 -11.66 -13.08
N PHE A 59 -4.68 -11.38 -11.82
CA PHE A 59 -4.87 -10.04 -11.23
C PHE A 59 -3.61 -9.41 -10.60
N TYR A 60 -2.55 -10.16 -10.31
CA TYR A 60 -1.34 -9.65 -9.66
C TYR A 60 -0.08 -10.17 -10.37
N GLY A 61 1.03 -9.43 -10.29
CA GLY A 61 2.27 -9.85 -10.95
C GLY A 61 3.54 -9.11 -10.56
N VAL A 62 3.43 -7.86 -10.10
CA VAL A 62 4.59 -7.06 -9.68
C VAL A 62 4.35 -6.49 -8.29
N GLY A 63 5.32 -6.66 -7.40
CA GLY A 63 5.36 -6.04 -6.08
C GLY A 63 6.75 -5.45 -5.81
N TYR A 64 6.78 -4.29 -5.17
CA TYR A 64 7.98 -3.57 -4.83
C TYR A 64 8.18 -3.54 -3.32
N VAL A 65 9.38 -3.82 -2.84
CA VAL A 65 9.75 -3.60 -1.44
C VAL A 65 10.84 -2.53 -1.40
N THR A 66 10.49 -1.33 -0.91
CA THR A 66 11.35 -0.14 -0.90
C THR A 66 11.49 0.43 0.50
N PHE A 67 12.34 -0.22 1.30
CA PHE A 67 12.51 0.11 2.72
C PHE A 67 13.21 1.46 2.93
N THR A 68 14.24 1.77 2.15
CA THR A 68 15.04 3.01 2.30
C THR A 68 14.53 4.14 1.40
N ASP A 69 14.80 5.38 1.79
CA ASP A 69 14.50 6.57 1.00
C ASP A 69 15.12 6.51 -0.39
N GLU A 70 16.36 6.03 -0.48
CA GLU A 70 17.05 5.83 -1.75
C GLU A 70 16.33 4.78 -2.62
N ALA A 71 15.81 3.70 -2.04
CA ALA A 71 15.04 2.70 -2.78
C ALA A 71 13.70 3.28 -3.27
N LYS A 72 13.00 4.04 -2.42
CA LYS A 72 11.76 4.75 -2.78
C LYS A 72 12.00 5.70 -3.96
N ALA A 73 13.05 6.52 -3.89
CA ALA A 73 13.39 7.45 -4.95
C ALA A 73 13.86 6.76 -6.25
N LYS A 74 14.69 5.73 -6.15
CA LYS A 74 15.29 5.06 -7.31
C LYS A 74 14.29 4.19 -8.08
N ILE A 75 13.48 3.41 -7.36
CA ILE A 75 12.61 2.38 -7.96
C ILE A 75 11.23 2.98 -8.28
N LEU A 76 10.64 3.66 -7.29
CA LEU A 76 9.28 4.19 -7.37
C LEU A 76 9.24 5.68 -7.75
N ARG A 77 10.40 6.32 -8.01
CA ARG A 77 10.48 7.73 -8.41
C ARG A 77 9.84 8.70 -7.41
N VAL A 78 9.81 8.32 -6.13
CA VAL A 78 9.44 9.21 -5.03
C VAL A 78 10.39 10.40 -5.04
N GLN A 79 9.83 11.59 -4.91
CA GLN A 79 10.57 12.83 -4.97
C GLN A 79 11.39 13.03 -3.70
N ARG A 80 12.66 13.40 -3.88
CA ARG A 80 13.55 13.67 -2.74
C ARG A 80 13.06 14.83 -1.87
N HIS A 81 12.34 15.80 -2.44
CA HIS A 81 11.77 16.90 -1.67
C HIS A 81 10.64 16.42 -0.74
N SER A 82 9.74 15.56 -1.21
CA SER A 82 8.67 14.96 -0.40
C SER A 82 9.22 14.15 0.77
N LEU A 83 10.30 13.38 0.53
CA LEU A 83 11.00 12.65 1.60
C LEU A 83 11.64 13.59 2.63
N ALA A 84 12.22 14.71 2.19
CA ALA A 84 12.85 15.68 3.08
C ALA A 84 11.85 16.51 3.90
N GLU A 85 10.72 16.90 3.30
CA GLU A 85 9.72 17.77 3.93
C GLU A 85 8.71 17.00 4.78
N HIS A 86 8.39 15.76 4.40
CA HIS A 86 7.30 15.00 5.02
C HIS A 86 7.74 13.67 5.63
N THR A 87 9.01 13.29 5.50
CA THR A 87 9.54 11.96 5.85
C THR A 87 8.91 10.82 5.05
N ALA A 88 9.53 9.63 5.15
CA ALA A 88 9.08 8.43 4.46
C ALA A 88 7.70 7.92 4.92
N VAL A 89 7.20 8.36 6.09
CA VAL A 89 5.92 7.96 6.65
C VAL A 89 4.95 9.13 6.55
N SER A 90 4.53 9.41 5.33
CA SER A 90 3.61 10.50 5.03
C SER A 90 2.68 10.15 3.88
N GLU A 91 1.59 10.91 3.81
CA GLU A 91 0.63 10.81 2.72
C GLU A 91 1.29 11.09 1.37
N ALA A 92 2.04 12.20 1.26
CA ALA A 92 2.75 12.57 0.05
C ALA A 92 3.65 11.45 -0.48
N VAL A 93 4.49 10.87 0.39
CA VAL A 93 5.40 9.79 -0.01
C VAL A 93 4.66 8.53 -0.41
N VAL A 94 3.60 8.13 0.31
CA VAL A 94 2.84 6.92 -0.03
C VAL A 94 2.04 7.10 -1.32
N THR A 95 1.48 8.29 -1.58
CA THR A 95 0.84 8.59 -2.86
C THR A 95 1.84 8.48 -4.01
N GLU A 96 3.04 9.03 -3.86
CA GLU A 96 4.11 8.89 -4.86
C GLU A 96 4.58 7.44 -5.04
N MET A 97 4.70 6.67 -3.95
CA MET A 97 5.01 5.24 -4.01
C MET A 97 3.95 4.47 -4.81
N ALA A 98 2.67 4.72 -4.55
CA ALA A 98 1.56 4.08 -5.26
C ALA A 98 1.58 4.43 -6.75
N GLN A 99 1.72 5.71 -7.08
CA GLN A 99 1.76 6.19 -8.46
C GLN A 99 2.96 5.59 -9.21
N GLY A 100 4.14 5.64 -8.60
CA GLY A 100 5.35 5.05 -9.15
C GLY A 100 5.25 3.55 -9.41
N ALA A 101 4.65 2.80 -8.47
CA ALA A 101 4.43 1.36 -8.65
C ALA A 101 3.45 1.09 -9.80
N LYS A 102 2.31 1.79 -9.82
CA LYS A 102 1.28 1.66 -10.86
C LYS A 102 1.87 1.91 -12.26
N ASP A 103 2.63 3.00 -12.40
CA ASP A 103 3.22 3.39 -13.69
C ASP A 103 4.30 2.41 -14.16
N GLN A 104 5.14 1.92 -13.25
CA GLN A 104 6.21 0.97 -13.58
C GLN A 104 5.67 -0.45 -13.87
N ALA A 105 4.56 -0.85 -13.24
CA ALA A 105 3.92 -2.14 -13.47
C ALA A 105 2.91 -2.12 -14.63
N GLU A 106 2.56 -0.92 -15.12
CA GLU A 106 1.57 -0.70 -16.18
C GLU A 106 0.20 -1.36 -15.88
N VAL A 107 -0.28 -1.17 -14.64
CA VAL A 107 -1.54 -1.78 -14.15
C VAL A 107 -2.60 -0.74 -13.77
N ASN A 108 -3.81 -1.24 -13.48
CA ASN A 108 -4.95 -0.39 -13.16
C ASN A 108 -4.92 0.12 -11.73
N ILE A 109 -4.42 -0.72 -10.80
CA ILE A 109 -4.53 -0.53 -9.35
C ILE A 109 -3.16 -0.71 -8.67
N SER A 110 -2.86 0.14 -7.70
CA SER A 110 -1.71 0.00 -6.81
C SER A 110 -2.10 0.12 -5.34
N ILE A 111 -1.44 -0.62 -4.46
CA ILE A 111 -1.49 -0.42 -3.00
C ILE A 111 -0.09 -0.04 -2.51
N ALA A 112 0.07 1.10 -1.86
CA ALA A 112 1.33 1.47 -1.20
C ALA A 112 1.19 1.46 0.32
N ILE A 113 2.23 1.00 1.03
CA ILE A 113 2.29 0.94 2.50
C ILE A 113 3.62 1.49 2.99
N SER A 114 3.58 2.56 3.79
CA SER A 114 4.72 3.07 4.56
C SER A 114 4.33 3.38 6.01
N GLY A 115 5.23 3.11 6.94
CA GLY A 115 4.98 3.19 8.37
C GLY A 115 6.18 2.87 9.25
N TYR A 116 6.05 3.16 10.54
CA TYR A 116 7.00 2.74 11.58
C TYR A 116 6.49 1.48 12.28
N GLY A 117 7.16 0.35 12.09
CA GLY A 117 6.82 -0.94 12.71
C GLY A 117 7.29 -1.11 14.16
N GLY A 118 7.98 -0.10 14.71
CA GLY A 118 8.62 -0.15 16.03
C GLY A 118 9.88 -1.01 16.11
N PRO A 119 10.59 -1.01 17.26
CA PRO A 119 10.27 -0.24 18.47
C PRO A 119 10.59 1.25 18.37
N GLU A 120 11.31 1.67 17.33
CA GLU A 120 11.68 3.06 17.08
C GLU A 120 10.61 3.79 16.26
N GLY A 121 10.35 5.05 16.62
CA GLY A 121 9.46 5.95 15.89
C GLY A 121 10.21 6.72 14.80
N GLY A 122 9.55 7.73 14.24
CA GLY A 122 10.18 8.68 13.32
C GLY A 122 11.11 9.65 14.04
N GLU A 123 12.18 10.07 13.36
CA GLU A 123 13.07 11.15 13.84
C GLU A 123 12.33 12.49 14.03
N ASP A 124 11.17 12.64 13.38
CA ASP A 124 10.24 13.77 13.50
C ASP A 124 9.37 13.72 14.78
N GLY A 125 9.57 12.72 15.64
CA GLY A 125 8.78 12.51 16.85
C GLY A 125 7.50 11.71 16.63
N THR A 126 7.28 11.18 15.42
CA THR A 126 6.18 10.26 15.15
C THR A 126 6.33 8.99 15.99
N PRO A 127 5.34 8.60 16.82
CA PRO A 127 5.48 7.45 17.70
C PRO A 127 5.59 6.13 16.92
N ALA A 128 6.36 5.19 17.46
CA ALA A 128 6.30 3.78 17.06
C ALA A 128 4.96 3.16 17.48
N ALA A 129 4.47 2.18 16.73
CA ALA A 129 3.46 1.28 17.28
C ALA A 129 4.06 0.34 18.32
N PRO A 130 3.20 -0.22 19.20
CA PRO A 130 3.53 -1.43 19.95
C PRO A 130 4.04 -2.54 19.01
N PHE A 131 5.07 -3.26 19.48
CA PHE A 131 5.78 -4.30 18.74
C PHE A 131 4.84 -5.21 17.92
N GLY A 132 5.01 -5.24 16.60
CA GLY A 132 4.24 -6.11 15.70
C GLY A 132 3.00 -5.48 15.06
N LEU A 133 2.66 -4.24 15.38
CA LEU A 133 1.68 -3.43 14.65
C LEU A 133 2.41 -2.26 13.96
N PRO A 134 1.93 -1.72 12.83
CA PRO A 134 2.51 -0.51 12.26
C PRO A 134 1.80 0.72 12.85
N GLY A 135 2.56 1.70 13.36
CA GLY A 135 2.04 2.81 14.19
C GLY A 135 1.38 3.93 13.41
N ILE A 136 1.80 4.09 12.16
CA ILE A 136 1.08 4.85 11.15
C ILE A 136 1.20 4.04 9.87
N LEU A 137 0.07 3.74 9.25
CA LEU A 137 0.00 3.23 7.89
C LEU A 137 -0.61 4.35 7.07
N THR A 138 0.03 4.69 5.96
CA THR A 138 -0.73 5.28 4.87
C THR A 138 -0.91 4.19 3.83
N ILE A 139 -2.16 3.99 3.43
CA ILE A 139 -2.54 3.11 2.32
C ILE A 139 -3.03 4.04 1.21
N GLN A 140 -2.64 3.77 -0.02
CA GLN A 140 -3.17 4.47 -1.19
C GLN A 140 -3.61 3.45 -2.22
N LEU A 141 -4.87 3.56 -2.65
CA LEU A 141 -5.41 2.89 -3.83
C LEU A 141 -5.44 3.91 -5.00
N LEU A 142 -5.02 3.51 -6.19
CA LEU A 142 -5.14 4.37 -7.39
C LEU A 142 -5.86 3.60 -8.48
N GLN A 143 -7.00 4.07 -8.98
CA GLN A 143 -7.69 3.45 -10.13
C GLN A 143 -7.50 4.29 -11.40
N ALA A 144 -7.74 3.71 -12.58
CA ALA A 144 -7.46 4.34 -13.88
C ALA A 144 -8.29 5.63 -14.15
N ASP A 145 -9.51 5.73 -13.61
CA ASP A 145 -10.46 6.80 -13.95
C ASP A 145 -10.86 7.70 -12.76
N ASN A 146 -10.36 7.41 -11.56
CA ASN A 146 -10.55 8.23 -10.36
C ASN A 146 -9.41 7.95 -9.37
N ILE A 147 -8.73 9.01 -8.93
CA ILE A 147 -7.83 8.95 -7.77
C ILE A 147 -8.74 8.86 -6.54
N SER A 148 -9.09 7.65 -6.11
CA SER A 148 -9.75 7.44 -4.82
C SER A 148 -8.68 7.21 -3.76
N THR A 149 -8.29 8.27 -3.07
CA THR A 149 -7.43 8.19 -1.90
C THR A 149 -8.21 7.66 -0.70
N GLU A 150 -7.78 6.53 -0.15
CA GLU A 150 -8.31 5.97 1.08
C GLU A 150 -7.17 5.77 2.08
N ILE A 151 -6.98 6.78 2.94
CA ILE A 151 -5.91 6.79 3.93
C ILE A 151 -6.42 6.10 5.20
N VAL A 152 -5.95 4.87 5.42
CA VAL A 152 -6.23 4.16 6.67
C VAL A 152 -5.13 4.46 7.69
N ARG A 153 -5.29 5.54 8.47
CA ARG A 153 -4.47 5.78 9.67
C ARG A 153 -5.04 4.95 10.83
N LYS A 154 -4.33 3.91 11.25
CA LYS A 154 -4.63 3.21 12.50
C LYS A 154 -3.74 3.81 13.60
N TYR A 155 -4.37 4.42 14.60
CA TYR A 155 -3.72 4.93 15.82
C TYR A 155 -3.56 3.81 16.85
#